data_AF-A0A511X1S8-F1
#
_entry.id   AF-A0A511X1S8-F1
#
_cell.length_a   1.000
_cell.length_b   1.000
_cell.length_c   1.000
_cell.angle_alpha   90.00
_cell.angle_beta   90.00
_cell.angle_gamma   90.00
#
_symmetry.space_group_name_H-M   'P 1'
#
loop_
_entity.id
_entity.type
_entity.pdbx_description
1 polymer ?
#
loop_
_entity_poly.entity_id
_entity_poly.type
_entity_poly.pdbx_seq_one_letter_code
_entity_poly.pdbx_strand_id
1 'polypeptide(L)'
;MERDSYYKRLGTTAKASQARIIYRYYEQVKKFPKEVDLETNRRIEEAFQVLGSAEKRMAYDRIRKYKYNVKDLMLHGLRFLGEDDVTSKTHMTAALMLEPIDHSTVLFGVSHLSKFAIEQERITDFIERYETLILNQDRHLKHQLLKYLSAVYSFSDDEDRGFDISSEYVKHLKSPTADDAPVLLWYFDLLLQRNQTKDILKVHKLLKELLPTLPDDEFTDHLYDQLTEMFTTYYQLGLFTYGCYVQELQLAMIPDKPALRDGLKDMKALAQLEKDYERAMIDSKINMSVVLDLTRLLFKGHERKKMLEDELFEQGYIYELAIEAEADLHAAGLMRIKKSYPRLYRAYKDVFDREISRFTEHLSREEKRRLMKLT
;
A
#
# COMPACT_ATOMS: atom_id res chain seq x y z
N MET A 1 25.45 -39.80 -7.53
CA MET A 1 26.35 -39.20 -6.51
C MET A 1 25.64 -39.26 -5.18
N GLU A 2 26.17 -39.99 -4.21
CA GLU A 2 25.69 -39.91 -2.83
C GLU A 2 25.93 -38.48 -2.33
N ARG A 3 24.86 -37.69 -2.13
CA ARG A 3 24.97 -36.38 -1.49
C ARG A 3 25.47 -36.60 -0.06
N ASP A 4 26.68 -36.14 0.23
CA ASP A 4 27.31 -36.28 1.54
C ASP A 4 26.44 -35.56 2.59
N SER A 5 25.81 -36.35 3.49
CA SER A 5 24.85 -35.89 4.50
C SER A 5 25.45 -34.81 5.41
N TYR A 6 24.68 -33.78 5.76
CA TYR A 6 25.12 -32.72 6.70
C TYR A 6 25.62 -33.29 8.04
N TYR A 7 25.04 -34.39 8.51
CA TYR A 7 25.54 -35.07 9.71
C TYR A 7 26.97 -35.60 9.55
N LYS A 8 27.30 -36.13 8.37
CA LYS A 8 28.63 -36.65 8.06
C LYS A 8 29.65 -35.50 7.96
N ARG A 9 29.24 -34.36 7.37
CA ARG A 9 30.07 -33.14 7.31
C ARG A 9 30.43 -32.61 8.70
N LEU A 10 29.50 -32.67 9.67
CA LEU A 10 29.77 -32.30 11.06
C LEU A 10 30.43 -33.43 11.89
N GLY A 11 30.66 -34.62 11.33
CA GLY A 11 31.21 -35.76 12.09
C GLY A 11 30.27 -36.23 13.21
N THR A 12 28.96 -36.21 12.96
CA THR A 12 27.92 -36.60 13.92
C THR A 12 26.87 -37.52 13.30
N THR A 13 25.89 -37.95 14.09
CA THR A 13 24.80 -38.83 13.63
C THR A 13 23.45 -38.15 13.78
N ALA A 14 22.44 -38.63 13.05
CA ALA A 14 21.07 -38.10 13.17
C ALA A 14 20.43 -38.29 14.55
N LYS A 15 21.01 -39.13 15.41
CA LYS A 15 20.56 -39.32 16.80
C LYS A 15 21.21 -38.35 17.79
N ALA A 16 22.15 -37.51 17.35
CA ALA A 16 22.85 -36.57 18.23
C ALA A 16 21.89 -35.52 18.83
N SER A 17 22.10 -35.11 20.07
CA SER A 17 21.36 -33.99 20.67
C SER A 17 21.76 -32.65 20.04
N GLN A 18 20.94 -31.61 20.21
CA GLN A 18 21.26 -30.28 19.68
C GLN A 18 22.57 -29.71 20.25
N ALA A 19 22.78 -29.88 21.55
CA ALA A 19 24.04 -29.52 22.21
C ALA A 19 25.24 -30.26 21.59
N ARG A 20 25.08 -31.53 21.21
CA ARG A 20 26.14 -32.31 20.56
C ARG A 20 26.42 -31.81 19.14
N ILE A 21 25.42 -31.36 18.40
CA ILE A 21 25.60 -30.75 17.07
C ILE A 21 26.40 -29.45 17.18
N ILE A 22 26.03 -28.58 18.12
CA ILE A 22 26.75 -27.31 18.39
C ILE A 22 28.21 -27.59 18.76
N TYR A 23 28.46 -28.54 19.67
CA TYR A 23 29.81 -28.95 20.05
C TYR A 23 30.64 -29.44 18.85
N ARG A 24 30.04 -30.31 18.02
CA ARG A 24 30.70 -30.87 16.83
C ARG A 24 31.03 -29.80 15.80
N TYR A 25 30.17 -28.81 15.62
CA TYR A 25 30.45 -27.66 14.76
C TYR A 25 31.73 -26.93 15.21
N TYR A 26 31.85 -26.58 16.48
CA TYR A 26 33.05 -25.89 16.99
C TYR A 26 34.32 -26.75 16.86
N GLU A 27 34.25 -28.06 17.09
CA GLU A 27 35.38 -28.95 16.85
C GLU A 27 35.82 -28.96 15.39
N GLN A 28 34.87 -29.01 14.44
CA GLN A 28 35.18 -29.02 13.01
C GLN A 28 35.73 -27.67 12.53
N VAL A 29 35.18 -26.55 12.98
CA VAL A 29 35.70 -25.20 12.67
C VAL A 29 37.12 -25.01 13.22
N LYS A 30 37.40 -25.52 14.43
CA LYS A 30 38.76 -25.49 15.01
C LYS A 30 39.74 -26.33 14.20
N LYS A 31 39.30 -27.48 13.67
CA LYS A 31 40.11 -28.38 12.86
C LYS A 31 40.34 -27.85 11.44
N PHE A 32 39.35 -27.16 10.89
CA PHE A 32 39.35 -26.60 9.54
C PHE A 32 39.00 -25.10 9.59
N PRO A 33 39.90 -24.25 10.12
CA PRO A 33 39.66 -22.81 10.18
C PRO A 33 39.68 -22.20 8.76
N LYS A 34 39.01 -21.04 8.57
CA LYS A 34 38.79 -20.41 7.26
C LYS A 34 40.11 -20.09 6.54
N GLU A 35 41.16 -19.80 7.29
CA GLU A 35 42.50 -19.46 6.82
C GLU A 35 43.24 -20.68 6.26
N VAL A 36 42.87 -21.89 6.66
CA VAL A 36 43.55 -23.13 6.27
C VAL A 36 42.80 -23.84 5.14
N ASP A 37 41.47 -23.97 5.26
CA ASP A 37 40.64 -24.63 4.25
C ASP A 37 39.25 -23.99 4.18
N LEU A 38 39.14 -22.95 3.34
CA LEU A 38 37.93 -22.16 3.19
C LEU A 38 36.74 -22.99 2.71
N GLU A 39 36.94 -23.92 1.77
CA GLU A 39 35.86 -24.70 1.15
C GLU A 39 35.29 -25.72 2.15
N THR A 40 36.15 -26.44 2.88
CA THR A 40 35.70 -27.36 3.93
C THR A 40 35.00 -26.60 5.06
N ASN A 41 35.54 -25.46 5.47
CA ASN A 41 34.90 -24.60 6.48
C ASN A 41 33.51 -24.14 6.03
N ARG A 42 33.37 -23.67 4.78
CA ARG A 42 32.07 -23.25 4.22
C ARG A 42 31.04 -24.38 4.27
N ARG A 43 31.43 -25.62 3.93
CA ARG A 43 30.55 -26.80 4.00
C ARG A 43 30.15 -27.17 5.43
N ILE A 44 31.02 -26.93 6.40
CA ILE A 44 30.75 -27.10 7.84
C ILE A 44 29.74 -26.03 8.30
N GLU A 45 29.93 -24.77 7.89
CA GLU A 45 29.02 -23.67 8.18
C GLU A 45 27.62 -23.92 7.58
N GLU A 46 27.55 -24.30 6.30
CA GLU A 46 26.29 -24.68 5.63
C GLU A 46 25.57 -25.81 6.38
N ALA A 47 26.29 -26.88 6.77
CA ALA A 47 25.72 -28.00 7.51
C ALA A 47 25.19 -27.57 8.88
N PHE A 48 25.89 -26.67 9.57
CA PHE A 48 25.47 -26.14 10.87
C PHE A 48 24.29 -25.16 10.76
N GLN A 49 24.20 -24.35 9.70
CA GLN A 49 23.04 -23.50 9.46
C GLN A 49 21.74 -24.30 9.32
N VAL A 50 21.83 -25.52 8.77
CA VAL A 50 20.69 -26.46 8.68
C VAL A 50 20.46 -27.21 10.00
N LEU A 51 21.50 -27.82 10.56
CA LEU A 51 21.36 -28.72 11.71
C LEU A 51 21.32 -28.00 13.07
N GLY A 52 21.77 -26.75 13.12
CA GLY A 52 21.89 -25.91 14.32
C GLY A 52 20.57 -25.32 14.82
N SER A 53 19.54 -25.27 13.96
CA SER A 53 18.16 -24.98 14.35
C SER A 53 17.37 -26.29 14.46
N ALA A 54 16.66 -26.48 15.59
CA ALA A 54 15.82 -27.66 15.79
C ALA A 54 14.78 -27.83 14.68
N GLU A 55 14.18 -26.72 14.25
CA GLU A 55 13.18 -26.69 13.17
C GLU A 55 13.77 -27.11 11.83
N LYS A 56 14.87 -26.46 11.41
CA LYS A 56 15.55 -26.76 10.14
C LYS A 56 16.10 -28.19 10.11
N ARG A 57 16.54 -28.70 11.26
CA ARG A 57 16.97 -30.09 11.40
C ARG A 57 15.82 -31.07 11.22
N MET A 58 14.67 -30.83 11.86
CA MET A 58 13.48 -31.67 11.67
C MET A 58 13.05 -31.72 10.20
N ALA A 59 13.07 -30.57 9.53
CA ALA A 59 12.84 -30.45 8.10
C ALA A 59 13.82 -31.33 7.28
N TYR A 60 15.13 -31.19 7.53
CA TYR A 60 16.17 -32.01 6.89
C TYR A 60 16.00 -33.51 7.12
N ASP A 61 15.66 -33.92 8.35
CA ASP A 61 15.45 -35.33 8.70
C ASP A 61 14.24 -35.92 7.96
N ARG A 62 13.16 -35.15 7.79
CA ARG A 62 11.98 -35.58 7.01
C ARG A 62 12.33 -35.78 5.54
N ILE A 63 13.01 -34.83 4.91
CA ILE A 63 13.51 -34.94 3.53
C ILE A 63 14.29 -36.24 3.37
N ARG A 64 15.26 -36.47 4.26
CA ARG A 64 16.15 -37.63 4.18
C ARG A 64 15.39 -38.94 4.38
N LYS A 65 14.44 -38.99 5.32
CA LYS A 65 13.71 -40.20 5.69
C LYS A 65 12.69 -40.60 4.63
N TYR A 66 11.93 -39.64 4.11
CA TYR A 66 10.80 -39.91 3.23
C TYR A 66 11.13 -39.75 1.74
N LYS A 67 12.31 -39.22 1.40
CA LYS A 67 12.73 -38.92 0.03
C LYS A 67 11.72 -38.05 -0.72
N TYR A 68 10.97 -37.23 0.01
CA TYR A 68 10.00 -36.33 -0.58
C TYR A 68 10.70 -35.37 -1.54
N ASN A 69 10.08 -35.12 -2.69
CA ASN A 69 10.45 -34.00 -3.53
C ASN A 69 9.84 -32.70 -2.94
N VAL A 70 10.28 -31.54 -3.45
CA VAL A 70 9.81 -30.21 -2.98
C VAL A 70 8.29 -30.11 -3.06
N LYS A 71 7.68 -30.63 -4.13
CA LYS A 71 6.24 -30.61 -4.35
C LYS A 71 5.49 -31.44 -3.31
N ASP A 72 5.96 -32.64 -2.99
CA ASP A 72 5.35 -33.49 -1.96
C ASP A 72 5.39 -32.77 -0.60
N LEU A 73 6.53 -32.15 -0.26
CA LEU A 73 6.68 -31.40 0.99
C LEU A 73 5.73 -30.19 1.04
N MET A 74 5.59 -29.44 -0.06
CA MET A 74 4.64 -28.33 -0.11
C MET A 74 3.20 -28.82 0.03
N LEU A 75 2.80 -29.87 -0.71
CA LEU A 75 1.45 -30.44 -0.63
C LEU A 75 1.14 -31.02 0.75
N HIS A 76 2.09 -31.72 1.36
CA HIS A 76 1.96 -32.20 2.74
C HIS A 76 1.86 -31.03 3.72
N GLY A 77 2.68 -29.99 3.56
CA GLY A 77 2.60 -28.77 4.35
C GLY A 77 1.21 -28.14 4.27
N LEU A 78 0.68 -27.97 3.06
CA LEU A 78 -0.64 -27.43 2.79
C LEU A 78 -1.75 -28.30 3.38
N ARG A 79 -1.62 -29.63 3.32
CA ARG A 79 -2.61 -30.56 3.87
C ARG A 79 -2.77 -30.43 5.39
N PHE A 80 -1.69 -30.16 6.11
CA PHE A 80 -1.72 -30.02 7.58
C PHE A 80 -1.95 -28.58 8.04
N LEU A 81 -2.11 -27.65 7.11
CA LEU A 81 -2.30 -26.24 7.39
C LEU A 81 -3.67 -26.04 8.08
N GLY A 82 -3.66 -25.56 9.33
CA GLY A 82 -4.86 -25.40 10.17
C GLY A 82 -5.19 -26.58 11.10
N GLU A 83 -4.70 -27.79 10.80
CA GLU A 83 -4.91 -28.97 11.66
C GLU A 83 -3.70 -29.28 12.55
N ASP A 84 -2.48 -29.19 11.99
CA ASP A 84 -1.22 -29.42 12.69
C ASP A 84 -0.15 -28.47 12.15
N ASP A 85 -0.13 -27.27 12.72
CA ASP A 85 0.77 -26.19 12.33
C ASP A 85 2.24 -26.56 12.42
N VAL A 86 2.62 -27.39 13.38
CA VAL A 86 4.02 -27.81 13.55
C VAL A 86 4.42 -28.69 12.38
N THR A 87 3.56 -29.64 12.01
CA THR A 87 3.80 -30.51 10.87
C THR A 87 3.76 -29.74 9.55
N SER A 88 2.78 -28.85 9.38
CA SER A 88 2.69 -27.98 8.19
C SER A 88 3.98 -27.17 8.00
N LYS A 89 4.38 -26.43 9.05
CA LYS A 89 5.61 -25.65 9.11
C LYS A 89 6.83 -26.49 8.78
N THR A 90 6.96 -27.67 9.39
CA THR A 90 8.13 -28.53 9.19
C THR A 90 8.27 -28.96 7.72
N HIS A 91 7.17 -29.31 7.04
CA HIS A 91 7.25 -29.69 5.64
C HIS A 91 7.50 -28.50 4.72
N MET A 92 6.94 -27.32 5.02
CA MET A 92 7.18 -26.12 4.20
C MET A 92 8.59 -25.57 4.33
N THR A 93 9.10 -25.47 5.56
CA THR A 93 10.52 -25.16 5.80
C THR A 93 11.41 -26.18 5.09
N ALA A 94 11.06 -27.47 5.11
CA ALA A 94 11.80 -28.49 4.37
C ALA A 94 11.77 -28.27 2.85
N ALA A 95 10.61 -27.96 2.26
CA ALA A 95 10.49 -27.66 0.85
C ALA A 95 11.39 -26.49 0.43
N LEU A 96 11.41 -25.42 1.23
CA LEU A 96 12.20 -24.22 1.00
C LEU A 96 13.71 -24.41 1.23
N MET A 97 14.13 -25.52 1.83
CA MET A 97 15.55 -25.84 2.07
C MET A 97 16.16 -26.77 1.00
N LEU A 98 15.35 -27.30 0.08
CA LEU A 98 15.78 -28.30 -0.90
C LEU A 98 16.34 -27.68 -2.19
N GLU A 99 17.66 -27.61 -2.33
CA GLU A 99 18.28 -27.19 -3.60
C GLU A 99 18.46 -28.32 -4.65
N PRO A 100 18.36 -28.02 -5.96
CA PRO A 100 17.86 -26.75 -6.51
C PRO A 100 16.35 -26.69 -6.35
N ILE A 101 15.86 -25.59 -5.76
CA ILE A 101 14.44 -25.37 -5.61
C ILE A 101 13.91 -25.01 -7.00
N ASP A 102 12.97 -25.79 -7.50
CA ASP A 102 12.15 -25.34 -8.61
C ASP A 102 11.34 -24.11 -8.16
N HIS A 103 11.66 -22.95 -8.74
CA HIS A 103 11.01 -21.67 -8.41
C HIS A 103 9.49 -21.79 -8.48
N SER A 104 8.96 -22.54 -9.46
CA SER A 104 7.52 -22.70 -9.63
C SER A 104 6.86 -23.37 -8.43
N THR A 105 7.53 -24.35 -7.81
CA THR A 105 7.04 -25.04 -6.62
C THR A 105 7.05 -24.12 -5.39
N VAL A 106 8.07 -23.25 -5.24
CA VAL A 106 8.10 -22.28 -4.13
C VAL A 106 7.04 -21.20 -4.28
N LEU A 107 6.88 -20.66 -5.48
CA LEU A 107 5.81 -19.70 -5.77
C LEU A 107 4.44 -20.30 -5.47
N PHE A 108 4.20 -21.53 -5.92
CA PHE A 108 2.96 -22.25 -5.64
C PHE A 108 2.72 -22.40 -4.13
N GLY A 109 3.73 -22.85 -3.38
CA GLY A 109 3.62 -23.03 -1.93
C GLY A 109 3.37 -21.73 -1.18
N VAL A 110 4.16 -20.69 -1.46
CA VAL A 110 4.02 -19.37 -0.80
C VAL A 110 2.68 -18.72 -1.17
N SER A 111 2.23 -18.83 -2.41
CA SER A 111 0.92 -18.33 -2.84
C SER A 111 -0.25 -18.95 -2.09
N HIS A 112 -0.21 -20.27 -1.84
CA HIS A 112 -1.28 -20.94 -1.08
C HIS A 112 -1.20 -20.60 0.40
N LEU A 113 0.01 -20.47 0.94
CA LEU A 113 0.23 -20.07 2.32
C LEU A 113 -0.25 -18.65 2.60
N SER A 114 0.03 -17.70 1.71
CA SER A 114 -0.44 -16.32 1.86
C SER A 114 -1.96 -16.27 1.86
N LYS A 115 -2.59 -16.99 0.91
CA LYS A 115 -4.05 -17.08 0.83
C LYS A 115 -4.66 -17.68 2.10
N PHE A 116 -4.14 -18.80 2.57
CA PHE A 116 -4.60 -19.41 3.80
C PHE A 116 -4.39 -18.51 5.01
N ALA A 117 -3.24 -17.83 5.11
CA ALA A 117 -2.97 -16.91 6.20
C ALA A 117 -3.98 -15.77 6.25
N ILE A 118 -4.39 -15.26 5.09
CA ILE A 118 -5.45 -14.25 4.99
C ILE A 118 -6.81 -14.84 5.40
N GLU A 119 -7.21 -15.98 4.82
CA GLU A 119 -8.50 -16.63 5.10
C GLU A 119 -8.69 -17.05 6.56
N GLN A 120 -7.61 -17.33 7.28
CA GLN A 120 -7.63 -17.75 8.68
C GLN A 120 -7.19 -16.64 9.65
N GLU A 121 -7.01 -15.40 9.18
CA GLU A 121 -6.57 -14.27 9.99
C GLU A 121 -5.21 -14.51 10.72
N ARG A 122 -4.31 -15.28 10.08
CA ARG A 122 -2.97 -15.64 10.59
C ARG A 122 -1.86 -14.83 9.95
N ILE A 123 -2.11 -13.55 9.76
CA ILE A 123 -1.26 -12.61 9.04
C ILE A 123 0.13 -12.48 9.71
N THR A 124 0.16 -12.19 11.01
CA THR A 124 1.39 -12.04 11.80
C THR A 124 2.26 -13.29 11.75
N ASP A 125 1.62 -14.45 11.88
CA ASP A 125 2.25 -15.77 11.83
C ASP A 125 2.97 -16.01 10.49
N PHE A 126 2.36 -15.60 9.37
CA PHE A 126 2.96 -15.70 8.05
C PHE A 126 4.16 -14.76 7.92
N ILE A 127 3.99 -13.49 8.31
CA ILE A 127 5.02 -12.44 8.19
C ILE A 127 6.28 -12.85 8.95
N GLU A 128 6.17 -13.17 10.25
CA GLU A 128 7.29 -13.55 11.10
C GLU A 128 8.09 -14.74 10.54
N ARG A 129 7.40 -15.67 9.87
CA ARG A 129 8.00 -16.91 9.37
C ARG A 129 8.63 -16.74 7.99
N TYR A 130 7.96 -16.04 7.09
CA TYR A 130 8.29 -16.08 5.67
C TYR A 130 8.91 -14.80 5.14
N GLU A 131 8.76 -13.66 5.80
CA GLU A 131 9.32 -12.40 5.30
C GLU A 131 10.85 -12.50 5.12
N THR A 132 11.58 -12.85 6.18
CA THR A 132 13.04 -12.96 6.11
C THR A 132 13.48 -14.01 5.09
N LEU A 133 12.70 -15.08 4.93
CA LEU A 133 12.98 -16.11 3.94
C LEU A 133 12.82 -15.56 2.51
N ILE A 134 11.71 -14.88 2.22
CA ILE A 134 11.40 -14.26 0.94
C ILE A 134 12.45 -13.20 0.59
N LEU A 135 12.81 -12.35 1.54
CA LEU A 135 13.75 -11.23 1.33
C LEU A 135 15.18 -11.68 1.04
N ASN A 136 15.55 -12.88 1.45
CA ASN A 136 16.87 -13.50 1.24
C ASN A 136 16.95 -14.40 0.01
N GLN A 137 15.88 -14.54 -0.79
CA GLN A 137 15.93 -15.26 -2.06
C GLN A 137 16.76 -14.51 -3.10
N ASP A 138 17.15 -15.19 -4.17
CA ASP A 138 17.77 -14.54 -5.32
C ASP A 138 16.83 -13.49 -5.93
N ARG A 139 17.40 -12.54 -6.68
CA ARG A 139 16.67 -11.38 -7.19
C ARG A 139 15.41 -11.77 -7.98
N HIS A 140 15.46 -12.85 -8.77
CA HIS A 140 14.34 -13.22 -9.63
C HIS A 140 13.19 -13.82 -8.81
N LEU A 141 13.48 -14.80 -7.96
CA LEU A 141 12.48 -15.42 -7.10
C LEU A 141 11.93 -14.45 -6.05
N LYS A 142 12.80 -13.63 -5.45
CA LYS A 142 12.41 -12.58 -4.50
C LYS A 142 11.35 -11.67 -5.08
N HIS A 143 11.56 -11.15 -6.30
CA HIS A 143 10.60 -10.23 -6.92
C HIS A 143 9.21 -10.87 -7.08
N GLN A 144 9.15 -12.13 -7.52
CA GLN A 144 7.88 -12.85 -7.65
C GLN A 144 7.22 -13.16 -6.31
N LEU A 145 8.01 -13.37 -5.25
CA LEU A 145 7.50 -13.63 -3.90
C LEU A 145 7.03 -12.36 -3.18
N LEU A 146 7.60 -11.19 -3.49
CA LEU A 146 7.19 -9.92 -2.88
C LEU A 146 5.71 -9.63 -3.14
N LYS A 147 5.12 -10.06 -4.27
CA LYS A 147 3.68 -9.87 -4.54
C LYS A 147 2.80 -10.54 -3.48
N TYR A 148 3.15 -11.75 -3.07
CA TYR A 148 2.40 -12.49 -2.05
C TYR A 148 2.61 -11.88 -0.67
N LEU A 149 3.82 -11.41 -0.39
CA LEU A 149 4.10 -10.72 0.86
C LEU A 149 3.33 -9.39 0.95
N SER A 150 3.31 -8.58 -0.13
CA SER A 150 2.48 -7.39 -0.23
C SER A 150 1.00 -7.69 0.01
N ALA A 151 0.47 -8.75 -0.62
CA ALA A 151 -0.91 -9.17 -0.42
C ALA A 151 -1.20 -9.61 1.02
N VAL A 152 -0.22 -10.10 1.78
CA VAL A 152 -0.42 -10.41 3.21
C VAL A 152 -0.41 -9.12 4.05
N TYR A 153 0.50 -8.18 3.76
CA TYR A 153 0.53 -6.90 4.45
C TYR A 153 -0.72 -6.05 4.23
N SER A 154 -1.45 -6.24 3.13
CA SER A 154 -2.74 -5.54 2.91
C SER A 154 -3.84 -5.93 3.89
N PHE A 155 -3.64 -7.01 4.66
CA PHE A 155 -4.53 -7.46 5.74
C PHE A 155 -3.86 -7.34 7.12
N SER A 156 -2.71 -6.67 7.21
CA SER A 156 -1.99 -6.43 8.47
C SER A 156 -2.17 -5.00 8.94
N ASP A 157 -1.96 -4.77 10.23
CA ASP A 157 -1.92 -3.41 10.80
C ASP A 157 -0.60 -2.66 10.51
N ASP A 158 0.40 -3.32 9.89
CA ASP A 158 1.72 -2.73 9.60
C ASP A 158 1.77 -2.14 8.18
N GLU A 159 1.01 -1.06 7.98
CA GLU A 159 0.92 -0.37 6.69
C GLU A 159 2.27 0.19 6.21
N ASP A 160 3.14 0.64 7.11
CA ASP A 160 4.46 1.17 6.77
C ASP A 160 5.34 0.09 6.15
N ARG A 161 5.39 -1.09 6.78
CA ARG A 161 6.14 -2.20 6.21
C ARG A 161 5.51 -2.70 4.92
N GLY A 162 4.18 -2.76 4.88
CA GLY A 162 3.43 -3.08 3.67
C GLY A 162 3.74 -2.17 2.49
N PHE A 163 3.85 -0.87 2.75
CA PHE A 163 4.24 0.14 1.77
C PHE A 163 5.64 -0.11 1.22
N ASP A 164 6.63 -0.38 2.08
CA ASP A 164 8.02 -0.66 1.68
C ASP A 164 8.12 -1.90 0.77
N ILE A 165 7.44 -2.98 1.16
CA ILE A 165 7.42 -4.25 0.40
C ILE A 165 6.79 -4.05 -0.98
N SER A 166 5.64 -3.37 -1.04
CA SER A 166 4.95 -3.06 -2.31
C SER A 166 5.75 -2.11 -3.19
N SER A 167 6.39 -1.10 -2.61
CA SER A 167 7.27 -0.19 -3.34
C SER A 167 8.42 -0.94 -4.02
N GLU A 168 9.09 -1.84 -3.29
CA GLU A 168 10.17 -2.66 -3.85
C GLU A 168 9.65 -3.63 -4.93
N TYR A 169 8.47 -4.22 -4.74
CA TYR A 169 7.83 -5.05 -5.77
C TYR A 169 7.57 -4.26 -7.05
N VAL A 170 6.86 -3.13 -6.97
CA VAL A 170 6.47 -2.30 -8.13
C VAL A 170 7.68 -1.69 -8.84
N LYS A 171 8.77 -1.42 -8.13
CA LYS A 171 10.02 -0.90 -8.73
C LYS A 171 10.60 -1.81 -9.81
N HIS A 172 10.44 -3.13 -9.69
CA HIS A 172 10.98 -4.10 -10.65
C HIS A 172 9.91 -4.66 -11.60
N LEU A 173 8.63 -4.28 -11.42
CA LEU A 173 7.54 -4.74 -12.26
C LEU A 173 7.60 -4.08 -13.65
N LYS A 174 7.84 -4.88 -14.69
CA LYS A 174 7.94 -4.40 -16.08
C LYS A 174 6.70 -4.63 -16.92
N SER A 175 6.00 -5.73 -16.68
CA SER A 175 4.88 -6.20 -17.47
C SER A 175 3.88 -6.83 -16.51
N PRO A 176 2.96 -6.03 -15.94
CA PRO A 176 1.99 -6.54 -15.00
C PRO A 176 1.05 -7.56 -15.66
N THR A 177 0.60 -8.51 -14.87
CA THR A 177 -0.35 -9.58 -15.20
C THR A 177 -1.59 -9.46 -14.32
N ALA A 178 -2.64 -10.23 -14.59
CA ALA A 178 -3.88 -10.20 -13.81
C ALA A 178 -3.65 -10.41 -12.31
N ASP A 179 -2.73 -11.32 -11.95
CA ASP A 179 -2.33 -11.60 -10.56
C ASP A 179 -1.76 -10.39 -9.82
N ASP A 180 -1.25 -9.39 -10.55
CA ASP A 180 -0.60 -8.22 -9.98
C ASP A 180 -1.60 -7.10 -9.65
N ALA A 181 -2.83 -7.17 -10.19
CA ALA A 181 -3.86 -6.14 -10.03
C ALA A 181 -4.23 -5.86 -8.56
N PRO A 182 -4.46 -6.86 -7.68
CA PRO A 182 -4.85 -6.58 -6.29
C PRO A 182 -3.76 -5.85 -5.52
N VAL A 183 -2.50 -6.27 -5.69
CA VAL A 183 -1.33 -5.63 -5.05
C VAL A 183 -1.13 -4.21 -5.58
N LEU A 184 -1.28 -4.00 -6.88
CA LEU A 184 -1.17 -2.68 -7.48
C LEU A 184 -2.29 -1.74 -7.02
N LEU A 185 -3.53 -2.22 -6.90
CA LEU A 185 -4.66 -1.43 -6.39
C LEU A 185 -4.46 -1.05 -4.92
N TRP A 186 -4.09 -2.01 -4.08
CA TRP A 186 -3.82 -1.72 -2.67
C TRP A 186 -2.66 -0.74 -2.49
N TYR A 187 -1.54 -0.95 -3.20
CA TYR A 187 -0.41 -0.02 -3.16
C TYR A 187 -0.78 1.35 -3.71
N PHE A 188 -1.63 1.40 -4.75
CA PHE A 188 -2.16 2.65 -5.28
C PHE A 188 -2.99 3.40 -4.23
N ASP A 189 -3.84 2.71 -3.47
CA ASP A 189 -4.59 3.30 -2.36
C ASP A 189 -3.67 3.89 -1.28
N LEU A 190 -2.66 3.12 -0.83
CA LEU A 190 -1.64 3.62 0.11
C LEU A 190 -0.90 4.86 -0.40
N LEU A 191 -0.59 4.91 -1.70
CA LEU A 191 0.05 6.06 -2.32
C LEU A 191 -0.83 7.30 -2.27
N LEU A 192 -2.15 7.16 -2.48
CA LEU A 192 -3.13 8.25 -2.34
C LEU A 192 -3.20 8.74 -0.90
N GLN A 193 -3.36 7.83 0.06
CA GLN A 193 -3.41 8.15 1.50
C GLN A 193 -2.13 8.87 1.97
N ARG A 194 -0.95 8.48 1.46
CA ARG A 194 0.35 9.10 1.76
C ARG A 194 0.73 10.29 0.88
N ASN A 195 -0.16 10.72 -0.02
CA ASN A 195 0.04 11.81 -0.99
C ASN A 195 1.37 11.74 -1.77
N GLN A 196 1.75 10.54 -2.22
CA GLN A 196 3.01 10.32 -2.97
C GLN A 196 2.81 10.61 -4.47
N THR A 197 2.60 11.88 -4.82
CA THR A 197 2.12 12.31 -6.15
C THR A 197 2.90 11.73 -7.34
N LYS A 198 4.23 11.60 -7.22
CA LYS A 198 5.07 11.07 -8.32
C LYS A 198 4.78 9.60 -8.59
N ASP A 199 4.63 8.80 -7.54
CA ASP A 199 4.43 7.35 -7.64
C ASP A 199 2.95 7.02 -7.93
N ILE A 200 2.00 7.83 -7.46
CA ILE A 200 0.58 7.76 -7.84
C ILE A 200 0.43 7.69 -9.37
N LEU A 201 1.03 8.64 -10.09
CA LEU A 201 0.91 8.70 -11.56
C LEU A 201 1.55 7.49 -12.26
N LYS A 202 2.64 6.97 -11.70
CA LYS A 202 3.33 5.79 -12.25
C LYS A 202 2.45 4.54 -12.10
N VAL A 203 1.93 4.28 -10.89
CA VAL A 203 1.10 3.10 -10.61
C VAL A 203 -0.27 3.21 -11.30
N HIS A 204 -0.85 4.41 -11.34
CA HIS A 204 -2.09 4.68 -12.09
C HIS A 204 -1.96 4.32 -13.57
N LYS A 205 -0.84 4.68 -14.20
CA LYS A 205 -0.57 4.30 -15.59
C LYS A 205 -0.51 2.78 -15.77
N LEU A 206 0.20 2.07 -14.88
CA LEU A 206 0.28 0.60 -14.94
C LEU A 206 -1.10 -0.04 -14.80
N LEU A 207 -1.92 0.44 -13.87
CA LEU A 207 -3.29 -0.04 -13.69
C LEU A 207 -4.17 0.25 -14.91
N LYS A 208 -4.11 1.45 -15.51
CA LYS A 208 -4.88 1.77 -16.74
C LYS A 208 -4.53 0.88 -17.93
N GLU A 209 -3.28 0.41 -18.00
CA GLU A 209 -2.83 -0.51 -19.05
C GLU A 209 -3.23 -1.96 -18.73
N LEU A 210 -3.20 -2.36 -17.45
CA LEU A 210 -3.52 -3.71 -16.99
C LEU A 210 -5.02 -4.02 -16.99
N LEU A 211 -5.83 -3.15 -16.37
CA LEU A 211 -7.23 -3.38 -16.09
C LEU A 211 -8.10 -3.77 -17.32
N PRO A 212 -7.90 -3.18 -18.53
CA PRO A 212 -8.65 -3.59 -19.72
C PRO A 212 -8.31 -5.01 -20.23
N THR A 213 -7.24 -5.63 -19.72
CA THR A 213 -6.77 -6.95 -20.17
C THR A 213 -7.23 -8.09 -19.26
N LEU A 214 -7.91 -7.77 -18.16
CA LEU A 214 -8.40 -8.75 -17.21
C LEU A 214 -9.53 -9.59 -17.82
N PRO A 215 -9.65 -10.87 -17.42
CA PRO A 215 -10.78 -11.71 -17.83
C PRO A 215 -12.11 -11.15 -17.33
N ASP A 216 -13.19 -11.40 -18.07
CA ASP A 216 -14.56 -11.07 -17.62
C ASP A 216 -15.05 -12.18 -16.68
N ASP A 217 -14.68 -12.08 -15.40
CA ASP A 217 -14.99 -13.06 -14.36
C ASP A 217 -15.20 -12.41 -12.98
N GLU A 218 -15.53 -13.24 -11.99
CA GLU A 218 -15.77 -12.84 -10.59
C GLU A 218 -14.59 -12.06 -9.98
N PHE A 219 -13.36 -12.33 -10.43
CA PHE A 219 -12.18 -11.60 -9.97
C PHE A 219 -12.21 -10.15 -10.46
N THR A 220 -12.58 -9.90 -11.71
CA THR A 220 -12.74 -8.54 -12.24
C THR A 220 -13.89 -7.79 -11.59
N ASP A 221 -15.00 -8.46 -11.28
CA ASP A 221 -16.11 -7.86 -10.52
C ASP A 221 -15.65 -7.41 -9.13
N HIS A 222 -14.88 -8.25 -8.44
CA HIS A 222 -14.33 -7.91 -7.13
C HIS A 222 -13.41 -6.67 -7.16
N LEU A 223 -12.53 -6.56 -8.17
CA LEU A 223 -11.68 -5.37 -8.34
C LEU A 223 -12.49 -4.12 -8.66
N TYR A 224 -13.57 -4.25 -9.43
CA TYR A 224 -14.47 -3.13 -9.72
C TYR A 224 -15.21 -2.64 -8.47
N ASP A 225 -15.65 -3.57 -7.62
CA ASP A 225 -16.27 -3.27 -6.33
C ASP A 225 -15.29 -2.54 -5.41
N GLN A 226 -14.04 -3.01 -5.33
CA GLN A 226 -12.98 -2.33 -4.57
C GLN A 226 -12.75 -0.89 -5.06
N LEU A 227 -12.66 -0.68 -6.39
CA LEU A 227 -12.55 0.68 -6.95
C LEU A 227 -13.79 1.54 -6.64
N THR A 228 -14.97 0.93 -6.58
CA THR A 228 -16.22 1.64 -6.23
C THR A 228 -16.23 2.08 -4.78
N GLU A 229 -15.76 1.23 -3.87
CA GLU A 229 -15.57 1.57 -2.46
C GLU A 229 -14.54 2.69 -2.30
N MET A 230 -13.36 2.55 -2.91
CA MET A 230 -12.33 3.59 -2.91
C MET A 230 -12.88 4.93 -3.42
N PHE A 231 -13.59 4.93 -4.56
CA PHE A 231 -14.19 6.13 -5.13
C PHE A 231 -15.17 6.78 -4.14
N THR A 232 -16.03 5.96 -3.52
CA THR A 232 -17.04 6.42 -2.56
C THR A 232 -16.36 7.09 -1.37
N THR A 233 -15.35 6.45 -0.80
CA THR A 233 -14.54 6.98 0.32
C THR A 233 -13.89 8.32 -0.07
N TYR A 234 -13.16 8.38 -1.19
CA TYR A 234 -12.49 9.62 -1.60
C TYR A 234 -13.47 10.74 -1.96
N TYR A 235 -14.62 10.41 -2.54
CA TYR A 235 -15.68 11.38 -2.80
C TYR A 235 -16.30 11.91 -1.51
N GLN A 236 -16.63 11.03 -0.55
CA GLN A 236 -17.17 11.43 0.76
C GLN A 236 -16.18 12.30 1.53
N LEU A 237 -14.88 12.00 1.45
CA LEU A 237 -13.80 12.81 2.02
C LEU A 237 -13.49 14.09 1.21
N GLY A 238 -14.20 14.38 0.11
CA GLY A 238 -13.94 15.57 -0.71
C GLY A 238 -12.52 15.62 -1.29
N LEU A 239 -11.91 14.46 -1.56
CA LEU A 239 -10.60 14.29 -2.18
C LEU A 239 -10.80 14.06 -3.70
N PHE A 240 -11.32 15.07 -4.38
CA PHE A 240 -11.85 14.95 -5.74
C PHE A 240 -10.78 14.59 -6.78
N THR A 241 -9.54 15.07 -6.59
CA THR A 241 -8.41 14.68 -7.45
C THR A 241 -8.14 13.17 -7.36
N TYR A 242 -8.28 12.57 -6.18
CA TYR A 242 -8.11 11.12 -5.99
C TYR A 242 -9.30 10.35 -6.57
N GLY A 243 -10.52 10.84 -6.33
CA GLY A 243 -11.73 10.33 -6.97
C GLY A 243 -11.61 10.29 -8.50
N CYS A 244 -11.00 11.31 -9.12
CA CYS A 244 -10.71 11.29 -10.56
C CYS A 244 -9.82 10.12 -10.97
N TYR A 245 -8.73 9.86 -10.24
CA TYR A 245 -7.83 8.77 -10.60
C TYR A 245 -8.53 7.43 -10.52
N VAL A 246 -9.30 7.18 -9.46
CA VAL A 246 -10.07 5.94 -9.26
C VAL A 246 -11.13 5.77 -10.35
N GLN A 247 -11.88 6.82 -10.68
CA GLN A 247 -12.92 6.74 -11.72
C GLN A 247 -12.33 6.55 -13.13
N GLU A 248 -11.11 7.05 -13.40
CA GLU A 248 -10.39 6.71 -14.62
C GLU A 248 -10.00 5.22 -14.69
N LEU A 249 -9.72 4.57 -13.56
CA LEU A 249 -9.47 3.13 -13.50
C LEU A 249 -10.75 2.33 -13.75
N GLN A 250 -11.87 2.72 -13.14
CA GLN A 250 -13.18 2.11 -13.40
C GLN A 250 -13.57 2.21 -14.89
N LEU A 251 -13.32 3.37 -15.52
CA LEU A 251 -13.58 3.57 -16.94
C LEU A 251 -12.61 2.77 -17.82
N ALA A 252 -11.38 2.50 -17.37
CA ALA A 252 -10.48 1.61 -18.09
C ALA A 252 -10.99 0.16 -18.10
N MET A 253 -11.60 -0.30 -17.01
CA MET A 253 -12.24 -1.63 -16.95
C MET A 253 -13.50 -1.70 -17.82
N ILE A 254 -14.36 -0.68 -17.76
CA ILE A 254 -15.66 -0.68 -18.43
C ILE A 254 -15.80 0.61 -19.29
N PRO A 255 -15.16 0.66 -20.47
CA PRO A 255 -15.07 1.88 -21.26
C PRO A 255 -16.42 2.39 -21.75
N ASP A 256 -17.38 1.50 -21.98
CA ASP A 256 -18.66 1.81 -22.62
C ASP A 256 -19.79 2.20 -21.67
N LYS A 257 -19.49 2.50 -20.40
CA LYS A 257 -20.48 2.92 -19.39
C LYS A 257 -20.64 4.45 -19.39
N PRO A 258 -21.69 5.04 -19.99
CA PRO A 258 -21.82 6.49 -20.13
C PRO A 258 -21.85 7.21 -18.77
N ALA A 259 -22.50 6.61 -17.78
CA ALA A 259 -22.56 7.13 -16.42
C ALA A 259 -21.17 7.34 -15.78
N LEU A 260 -20.18 6.49 -16.07
CA LEU A 260 -18.81 6.68 -15.58
C LEU A 260 -18.10 7.85 -16.29
N ARG A 261 -18.37 8.05 -17.59
CA ARG A 261 -17.80 9.17 -18.37
C ARG A 261 -18.35 10.51 -17.88
N ASP A 262 -19.66 10.57 -17.65
CA ASP A 262 -20.32 11.77 -17.12
C ASP A 262 -19.86 12.04 -15.68
N GLY A 263 -19.84 11.01 -14.83
CA GLY A 263 -19.31 11.11 -13.48
C GLY A 263 -17.85 11.60 -13.44
N LEU A 264 -16.98 11.09 -14.31
CA LEU A 264 -15.60 11.55 -14.42
C LEU A 264 -15.49 13.01 -14.85
N LYS A 265 -16.37 13.47 -15.75
CA LYS A 265 -16.42 14.88 -16.18
C LYS A 265 -16.77 15.79 -15.01
N ASP A 266 -17.77 15.41 -14.22
CA ASP A 266 -18.17 16.15 -13.02
C ASP A 266 -17.07 16.13 -11.96
N MET A 267 -16.44 14.97 -11.74
CA MET A 267 -15.31 14.81 -10.81
C MET A 267 -14.12 15.67 -11.21
N LYS A 268 -13.80 15.78 -12.50
CA LYS A 268 -12.75 16.67 -13.01
C LYS A 268 -13.04 18.13 -12.76
N ALA A 269 -14.31 18.55 -12.84
CA ALA A 269 -14.71 19.91 -12.48
C ALA A 269 -14.48 20.17 -10.98
N LEU A 270 -14.86 19.23 -10.11
CA LEU A 270 -14.64 19.31 -8.66
C LEU A 270 -13.15 19.30 -8.29
N ALA A 271 -12.35 18.40 -8.85
CA ALA A 271 -10.89 18.35 -8.66
C ALA A 271 -10.21 19.66 -9.09
N GLN A 272 -10.77 20.34 -10.10
CA GLN A 272 -10.23 21.63 -10.50
C GLN A 272 -10.57 22.75 -9.51
N LEU A 273 -11.74 22.68 -8.86
CA LEU A 273 -12.10 23.58 -7.76
C LEU A 273 -11.25 23.29 -6.53
N GLU A 274 -11.01 22.02 -6.18
CA GLU A 274 -10.10 21.60 -5.10
C GLU A 274 -8.72 22.22 -5.26
N LYS A 275 -8.09 22.09 -6.43
CA LYS A 275 -6.78 22.70 -6.71
C LYS A 275 -6.79 24.23 -6.60
N ASP A 276 -7.88 24.88 -6.96
CA ASP A 276 -8.01 26.34 -6.81
C ASP A 276 -8.18 26.71 -5.34
N TYR A 277 -8.90 25.89 -4.58
CA TYR A 277 -9.10 26.03 -3.14
C TYR A 277 -7.79 25.85 -2.37
N GLU A 278 -7.01 24.81 -2.64
CA GLU A 278 -5.69 24.59 -2.01
C GLU A 278 -4.75 25.78 -2.26
N ARG A 279 -4.76 26.33 -3.48
CA ARG A 279 -3.98 27.53 -3.81
C ARG A 279 -4.52 28.80 -3.15
N ALA A 280 -5.82 28.87 -2.87
CA ALA A 280 -6.42 29.99 -2.15
C ALA A 280 -6.10 29.92 -0.65
N MET A 281 -6.09 28.72 -0.06
CA MET A 281 -5.76 28.53 1.37
C MET A 281 -4.37 29.06 1.75
N ILE A 282 -3.40 28.94 0.84
CA ILE A 282 -2.02 29.40 1.08
C ILE A 282 -1.76 30.83 0.57
N ASP A 283 -2.75 31.49 -0.03
CA ASP A 283 -2.62 32.89 -0.45
C ASP A 283 -2.78 33.79 0.78
N SER A 284 -1.67 34.36 1.25
CA SER A 284 -1.64 35.24 2.43
C SER A 284 -2.47 36.51 2.30
N LYS A 285 -3.00 36.82 1.09
CA LYS A 285 -3.92 37.92 0.86
C LYS A 285 -5.40 37.54 1.03
N ILE A 286 -5.70 36.26 1.24
CA ILE A 286 -7.04 35.77 1.51
C ILE A 286 -7.17 35.63 3.01
N ASN A 287 -8.09 36.39 3.61
CA ASN A 287 -8.39 36.29 5.03
C ASN A 287 -8.93 34.89 5.35
N MET A 288 -8.56 34.34 6.52
CA MET A 288 -8.96 33.00 6.96
C MET A 288 -10.49 32.79 6.92
N SER A 289 -11.27 33.85 7.17
CA SER A 289 -12.72 33.74 7.08
C SER A 289 -13.24 33.44 5.68
N VAL A 290 -12.60 33.96 4.63
CA VAL A 290 -12.95 33.59 3.26
C VAL A 290 -12.58 32.14 2.95
N VAL A 291 -11.47 31.66 3.53
CA VAL A 291 -11.08 30.23 3.42
C VAL A 291 -12.16 29.35 4.06
N LEU A 292 -12.66 29.70 5.25
CA LEU A 292 -13.69 28.94 5.96
C LEU A 292 -15.02 28.90 5.19
N ASP A 293 -15.44 30.01 4.57
CA ASP A 293 -16.61 30.00 3.68
C ASP A 293 -16.40 29.12 2.45
N LEU A 294 -15.21 29.15 1.85
CA LEU A 294 -14.85 28.26 0.74
C LEU A 294 -14.91 26.79 1.16
N THR A 295 -14.40 26.44 2.34
CA THR A 295 -14.46 25.09 2.90
C THR A 295 -15.91 24.62 3.01
N ARG A 296 -16.78 25.44 3.59
CA ARG A 296 -18.20 25.14 3.76
C ARG A 296 -18.94 24.95 2.44
N LEU A 297 -18.61 25.76 1.44
CA LEU A 297 -19.21 25.72 0.12
C LEU A 297 -18.73 24.50 -0.68
N LEU A 298 -17.41 24.29 -0.75
CA LEU A 298 -16.81 23.23 -1.56
C LEU A 298 -17.08 21.84 -1.01
N PHE A 299 -17.05 21.67 0.30
CA PHE A 299 -17.24 20.37 0.94
C PHE A 299 -18.66 20.20 1.50
N LYS A 300 -19.64 20.98 1.02
CA LYS A 300 -21.04 20.86 1.46
C LYS A 300 -21.56 19.44 1.19
N GLY A 301 -21.88 18.71 2.25
CA GLY A 301 -22.36 17.32 2.17
C GLY A 301 -21.26 16.26 2.18
N HIS A 302 -20.00 16.66 2.40
CA HIS A 302 -18.84 15.78 2.47
C HIS A 302 -18.30 15.70 3.91
N GLU A 303 -17.70 14.58 4.30
CA GLU A 303 -17.15 14.34 5.63
C GLU A 303 -15.98 15.27 5.96
N ARG A 304 -15.16 15.62 4.96
CA ARG A 304 -14.08 16.59 5.12
C ARG A 304 -14.57 17.96 5.61
N LYS A 305 -15.81 18.34 5.28
CA LYS A 305 -16.41 19.53 5.89
C LYS A 305 -16.48 19.39 7.39
N LYS A 306 -16.99 18.26 7.90
CA LYS A 306 -17.10 18.02 9.34
C LYS A 306 -15.74 17.97 10.01
N MET A 307 -14.74 17.29 9.42
CA MET A 307 -13.39 17.24 9.99
C MET A 307 -12.75 18.62 10.07
N LEU A 308 -12.80 19.38 8.98
CA LEU A 308 -12.29 20.75 8.97
C LEU A 308 -13.13 21.67 9.86
N GLU A 309 -14.43 21.45 9.96
CA GLU A 309 -15.28 22.18 10.87
C GLU A 309 -14.93 21.87 12.33
N ASP A 310 -14.75 20.61 12.71
CA ASP A 310 -14.36 20.23 14.07
C ASP A 310 -12.96 20.79 14.43
N GLU A 311 -12.00 20.76 13.49
CA GLU A 311 -10.66 21.33 13.68
C GLU A 311 -10.64 22.87 13.75
N LEU A 312 -11.51 23.55 13.00
CA LEU A 312 -11.53 25.01 12.89
C LEU A 312 -12.61 25.66 13.78
N PHE A 313 -13.60 24.91 14.27
CA PHE A 313 -14.83 25.40 14.91
C PHE A 313 -15.15 24.82 16.30
N GLU A 314 -14.18 24.32 17.07
CA GLU A 314 -14.35 24.29 18.55
C GLU A 314 -14.76 25.67 19.14
N GLN A 315 -14.75 26.74 18.33
CA GLN A 315 -15.25 28.07 18.66
C GLN A 315 -16.21 28.67 17.61
N GLY A 316 -17.21 27.95 17.11
CA GLY A 316 -18.07 28.44 16.01
C GLY A 316 -18.81 29.78 16.23
N TYR A 317 -19.02 30.19 17.49
CA TYR A 317 -19.53 31.53 17.82
C TYR A 317 -18.52 32.67 17.59
N ILE A 318 -17.21 32.36 17.69
CA ILE A 318 -16.13 33.33 17.49
C ILE A 318 -15.96 33.65 16.00
N TYR A 319 -16.36 32.75 15.10
CA TYR A 319 -16.21 32.92 13.67
C TYR A 319 -17.09 34.05 13.09
N GLU A 320 -18.39 34.03 13.37
CA GLU A 320 -19.30 35.07 12.84
C GLU A 320 -18.96 36.44 13.40
N LEU A 321 -18.62 36.51 14.69
CA LEU A 321 -18.14 37.74 15.33
C LEU A 321 -16.81 38.23 14.75
N ALA A 322 -15.89 37.32 14.40
CA ALA A 322 -14.62 37.68 13.76
C ALA A 322 -14.85 38.22 12.33
N ILE A 323 -15.77 37.64 11.56
CA ILE A 323 -16.14 38.18 10.25
C ILE A 323 -16.70 39.60 10.39
N GLU A 324 -17.61 39.82 11.34
CA GLU A 324 -18.19 41.15 11.56
C GLU A 324 -17.14 42.17 12.00
N ALA A 325 -16.20 41.76 12.88
CA ALA A 325 -15.09 42.61 13.32
C ALA A 325 -14.11 42.95 12.17
N GLU A 326 -13.98 42.08 11.17
CA GLU A 326 -13.05 42.21 10.05
C GLU A 326 -13.76 42.29 8.68
N ALA A 327 -14.96 42.87 8.61
CA ALA A 327 -15.82 42.90 7.42
C ALA A 327 -15.09 43.38 6.15
N ASP A 328 -14.26 44.41 6.26
CA ASP A 328 -13.46 44.96 5.17
C ASP A 328 -12.42 43.97 4.63
N LEU A 329 -11.73 43.25 5.52
CA LEU A 329 -10.74 42.25 5.15
C LEU A 329 -11.40 41.02 4.54
N HIS A 330 -12.56 40.62 5.06
CA HIS A 330 -13.38 39.57 4.47
C HIS A 330 -13.82 39.95 3.05
N ALA A 331 -14.37 41.15 2.86
CA ALA A 331 -14.77 41.66 1.55
C ALA A 331 -13.58 41.73 0.57
N ALA A 332 -12.42 42.19 1.03
CA ALA A 332 -11.19 42.17 0.23
C ALA A 332 -10.81 40.73 -0.16
N GLY A 333 -10.84 39.77 0.76
CA GLY A 333 -10.59 38.36 0.47
C GLY A 333 -11.53 37.80 -0.61
N LEU A 334 -12.83 38.11 -0.55
CA LEU A 334 -13.80 37.69 -1.57
C LEU A 334 -13.51 38.34 -2.93
N MET A 335 -13.12 39.61 -2.95
CA MET A 335 -12.68 40.29 -4.18
C MET A 335 -11.39 39.68 -4.74
N ARG A 336 -10.47 39.24 -3.88
CA ARG A 336 -9.25 38.50 -4.26
C ARG A 336 -9.61 37.15 -4.89
N ILE A 337 -10.57 36.41 -4.35
CA ILE A 337 -11.11 35.19 -4.96
C ILE A 337 -11.67 35.46 -6.35
N LYS A 338 -12.50 36.50 -6.50
CA LYS A 338 -13.06 36.92 -7.80
C LYS A 338 -11.99 37.20 -8.86
N LYS A 339 -10.91 37.86 -8.48
CA LYS A 339 -9.82 38.29 -9.37
C LYS A 339 -8.83 37.16 -9.69
N SER A 340 -8.37 36.45 -8.67
CA SER A 340 -7.23 35.52 -8.77
C SER A 340 -7.66 34.05 -8.95
N TYR A 341 -8.90 33.71 -8.55
CA TYR A 341 -9.44 32.35 -8.57
C TYR A 341 -10.81 32.30 -9.28
N PRO A 342 -10.88 32.70 -10.57
CA PRO A 342 -12.15 32.90 -11.28
C PRO A 342 -13.00 31.63 -11.47
N ARG A 343 -12.45 30.42 -11.30
CA ARG A 343 -13.26 29.19 -11.31
C ARG A 343 -14.00 29.00 -9.99
N LEU A 344 -13.31 29.15 -8.86
CA LEU A 344 -13.97 29.17 -7.53
C LEU A 344 -15.05 30.24 -7.48
N TYR A 345 -14.72 31.46 -7.90
CA TYR A 345 -15.70 32.54 -7.91
C TYR A 345 -16.92 32.22 -8.78
N ARG A 346 -16.72 31.66 -9.98
CA ARG A 346 -17.86 31.29 -10.84
C ARG A 346 -18.72 30.17 -10.25
N ALA A 347 -18.11 29.20 -9.56
CA ALA A 347 -18.84 28.10 -8.92
C ALA A 347 -19.80 28.60 -7.82
N TYR A 348 -19.44 29.69 -7.13
CA TYR A 348 -20.21 30.22 -5.99
C TYR A 348 -20.59 31.69 -6.17
N LYS A 349 -20.74 32.13 -7.43
CA LYS A 349 -20.89 33.54 -7.80
C LYS A 349 -21.99 34.25 -7.01
N ASP A 350 -23.17 33.64 -6.93
CA ASP A 350 -24.34 34.26 -6.30
C ASP A 350 -24.23 34.33 -4.77
N VAL A 351 -23.39 33.49 -4.17
CA VAL A 351 -23.05 33.58 -2.74
C VAL A 351 -22.06 34.73 -2.55
N PHE A 352 -20.97 34.74 -3.31
CA PHE A 352 -19.92 35.77 -3.17
C PHE A 352 -20.40 37.17 -3.54
N ASP A 353 -21.20 37.34 -4.58
CA ASP A 353 -21.72 38.67 -4.95
C ASP A 353 -22.63 39.24 -3.87
N ARG A 354 -23.42 38.39 -3.20
CA ARG A 354 -24.27 38.78 -2.08
C ARG A 354 -23.45 39.21 -0.87
N GLU A 355 -22.46 38.41 -0.49
CA GLU A 355 -21.59 38.70 0.66
C GLU A 355 -20.72 39.95 0.39
N ILE A 356 -20.12 40.08 -0.79
CA ILE A 356 -19.40 41.30 -1.19
C ILE A 356 -20.33 42.52 -1.11
N SER A 357 -21.57 42.41 -1.59
CA SER A 357 -22.52 43.52 -1.53
C SER A 357 -22.85 43.88 -0.09
N ARG A 358 -23.15 42.88 0.76
CA ARG A 358 -23.45 43.03 2.19
C ARG A 358 -22.33 43.76 2.93
N PHE A 359 -21.08 43.30 2.79
CA PHE A 359 -19.96 43.89 3.53
C PHE A 359 -19.49 45.23 2.96
N THR A 360 -19.90 45.60 1.74
CA THR A 360 -19.44 46.85 1.12
C THR A 360 -20.55 47.89 0.95
N GLU A 361 -21.77 47.63 1.42
CA GLU A 361 -22.90 48.55 1.20
C GLU A 361 -22.71 49.93 1.83
N HIS A 362 -22.07 49.96 3.01
CA HIS A 362 -21.80 51.18 3.78
C HIS A 362 -20.56 51.95 3.30
N LEU A 363 -19.75 51.35 2.41
CA LEU A 363 -18.50 51.95 1.94
C LEU A 363 -18.72 52.91 0.77
N SER A 364 -18.00 54.02 0.80
CA SER A 364 -17.92 54.95 -0.32
C SER A 364 -17.22 54.33 -1.54
N ARG A 365 -17.38 54.97 -2.71
CA ARG A 365 -16.71 54.53 -3.95
C ARG A 365 -15.19 54.54 -3.83
N GLU A 366 -14.63 55.45 -3.04
CA GLU A 366 -13.17 55.53 -2.84
C GLU A 366 -12.67 54.41 -1.93
N GLU A 367 -13.39 54.10 -0.85
CA GLU A 367 -13.07 52.98 0.05
C GLU A 367 -13.13 51.65 -0.69
N LYS A 368 -14.17 51.41 -1.50
CA LYS A 368 -14.24 50.22 -2.39
C LYS A 368 -13.03 50.10 -3.32
N ARG A 369 -12.53 51.22 -3.85
CA ARG A 369 -11.32 51.25 -4.68
C ARG A 369 -10.06 50.95 -3.88
N ARG A 370 -9.97 51.39 -2.62
CA ARG A 370 -8.86 51.07 -1.73
C ARG A 370 -8.86 49.59 -1.37
N LEU A 371 -10.01 49.00 -1.07
CA LEU A 371 -10.14 47.55 -0.84
C LEU A 371 -9.63 46.74 -2.04
N MET A 372 -9.99 47.11 -3.27
CA MET A 372 -9.49 46.44 -4.48
C MET A 372 -7.97 46.52 -4.68
N LYS A 373 -7.27 47.46 -4.00
CA LYS A 373 -5.80 47.54 -4.01
C LYS A 373 -5.14 46.62 -3.00
N LEU A 374 -5.87 46.18 -1.97
CA LEU A 374 -5.40 45.19 -1.01
C LEU A 374 -5.39 43.77 -1.61
N THR A 375 -6.18 43.54 -2.67
CA THR A 375 -6.31 42.28 -3.42
C THR A 375 -5.34 42.15 -4.59
#